data_AF-A0A3D2IM16-F1
#
_entry.id   AF-A0A3D2IM16-F1
#
_cell.length_a   1.000
_cell.length_b   1.000
_cell.length_c   1.000
_cell.angle_alpha   90.00
_cell.angle_beta   90.00
_cell.angle_gamma   90.00
#
_symmetry.space_group_name_H-M   'P 1'
#
loop_
_entity.id
_entity.type
_entity.pdbx_description
1 polymer ?
#
loop_
_entity_poly.entity_id
_entity_poly.type
_entity_poly.pdbx_seq_one_letter_code
_entity_poly.pdbx_strand_id
1 'polypeptide(L)'
;MRRLNAILTPMIMIFFVIHMIMGALVLAGMADGGSAGFLWVTRMLLVTACMHMVISVILTVQTVRAGIKSGVSYIRLNRLFWTRRISGFALILFLPLHAVFFHGNVRGSVYRLNLFDGVQLCVSLLMVVSLLVHLSCNIRPLRIALGIEDRRKICMDVLLVISVLLLLAGAAFVVYYIRWRTI
;
A
#
# COMPACT_ATOMS: atom_id res chain seq x y z
N MET A 1 10.73 17.14 -8.82
CA MET A 1 9.73 16.38 -8.02
C MET A 1 8.54 15.88 -8.85
N ARG A 2 7.84 16.72 -9.63
CA ARG A 2 6.65 16.29 -10.41
C ARG A 2 6.91 15.18 -11.44
N ARG A 3 7.96 15.31 -12.27
CA ARG A 3 8.31 14.29 -13.30
C ARG A 3 8.69 12.93 -12.68
N LEU A 4 9.45 12.95 -11.58
CA LEU A 4 9.83 11.74 -10.85
C LEU A 4 8.60 11.01 -10.28
N ASN A 5 7.67 11.74 -9.66
CA ASN A 5 6.46 11.13 -9.08
C ASN A 5 5.53 10.52 -10.14
N ALA A 6 5.54 11.06 -11.37
CA ALA A 6 4.76 10.55 -12.50
C ALA A 6 5.27 9.19 -13.02
N ILE A 7 6.55 8.87 -12.82
CA ILE A 7 7.14 7.56 -13.15
C ILE A 7 7.05 6.62 -11.94
N LEU A 8 7.32 7.15 -10.76
CA LEU A 8 7.38 6.39 -9.51
C LEU A 8 6.04 5.76 -9.14
N THR A 9 4.93 6.48 -9.33
CA THR A 9 3.60 6.01 -8.91
C THR A 9 3.12 4.80 -9.74
N PRO A 10 3.23 4.79 -11.08
CA PRO A 10 2.99 3.59 -11.89
C PRO A 10 3.89 2.41 -11.52
N MET A 11 5.18 2.65 -11.26
CA MET A 11 6.12 1.59 -10.85
C MET A 11 5.69 0.94 -9.52
N ILE A 12 5.31 1.75 -8.53
CA ILE A 12 4.77 1.25 -7.25
C ILE A 12 3.54 0.40 -7.50
N MET A 13 2.61 0.84 -8.36
CA MET A 13 1.40 0.07 -8.66
C MET A 13 1.72 -1.31 -9.22
N ILE A 14 2.64 -1.40 -10.18
CA ILE A 14 3.04 -2.67 -10.80
C ILE A 14 3.66 -3.60 -9.76
N PHE A 15 4.67 -3.13 -9.02
CA PHE A 15 5.31 -3.95 -8.00
C PHE A 15 4.36 -4.33 -6.87
N PHE A 16 3.44 -3.44 -6.49
CA PHE A 16 2.43 -3.69 -5.48
C PHE A 16 1.48 -4.82 -5.89
N VAL A 17 0.94 -4.79 -7.11
CA VAL A 17 0.04 -5.86 -7.59
C VAL A 17 0.74 -7.21 -7.61
N ILE A 18 1.99 -7.26 -8.10
CA ILE A 18 2.78 -8.51 -8.14
C ILE A 18 3.06 -8.99 -6.71
N HIS A 19 3.52 -8.11 -5.82
CA HIS A 19 3.77 -8.44 -4.41
C HIS A 19 2.52 -8.95 -3.70
N MET A 20 1.37 -8.31 -3.90
CA MET A 20 0.11 -8.66 -3.26
C MET A 20 -0.43 -10.01 -3.74
N ILE A 21 -0.37 -10.30 -5.06
CA ILE A 21 -0.80 -11.61 -5.59
C ILE A 21 0.10 -12.72 -5.03
N MET A 22 1.42 -12.57 -5.16
CA MET A 22 2.36 -13.59 -4.68
C MET A 22 2.29 -13.75 -3.16
N GLY A 23 2.19 -12.64 -2.43
CA GLY A 23 2.01 -12.64 -0.97
C GLY A 23 0.74 -13.38 -0.56
N ALA A 24 -0.39 -13.12 -1.21
CA ALA A 24 -1.64 -13.83 -0.94
C ALA A 24 -1.53 -15.35 -1.18
N LEU A 25 -0.87 -15.77 -2.26
CA LEU A 25 -0.64 -17.20 -2.55
C LEU A 25 0.26 -17.86 -1.50
N VAL A 26 1.32 -17.19 -1.06
CA VAL A 26 2.20 -17.68 0.03
C VAL A 26 1.43 -17.81 1.34
N LEU A 27 0.64 -16.78 1.70
CA LEU A 27 -0.20 -16.80 2.91
C LEU A 27 -1.28 -17.88 2.88
N ALA A 28 -1.79 -18.20 1.69
CA ALA A 28 -2.72 -19.31 1.47
C ALA A 28 -2.02 -20.69 1.47
N GLY A 29 -0.68 -20.75 1.47
CA GLY A 29 0.08 -22.01 1.42
C GLY A 29 0.10 -22.65 0.03
N MET A 30 -0.19 -21.87 -1.01
CA MET A 30 -0.26 -22.30 -2.41
C MET A 30 1.05 -22.04 -3.17
N ALA A 31 1.98 -21.29 -2.57
CA ALA A 31 3.26 -20.97 -3.15
C ALA A 31 4.35 -20.88 -2.07
N ASP A 32 5.58 -21.20 -2.45
CA ASP A 32 6.73 -21.10 -1.56
C ASP A 32 7.17 -19.65 -1.35
N GLY A 33 7.38 -19.29 -0.09
CA GLY A 33 7.88 -17.98 0.30
C GLY A 33 9.38 -17.83 0.02
N GLY A 34 9.75 -16.70 -0.58
CA GLY A 34 11.13 -16.22 -0.56
C GLY A 34 12.06 -16.70 -1.67
N SER A 35 11.50 -17.01 -2.84
CA SER A 35 12.27 -17.09 -4.09
C SER A 35 13.04 -15.79 -4.35
N ALA A 36 14.18 -15.89 -5.06
CA ALA A 36 15.00 -14.72 -5.37
C ALA A 36 14.20 -13.63 -6.11
N GLY A 37 13.34 -14.03 -7.05
CA GLY A 37 12.47 -13.12 -7.79
C GLY A 37 11.47 -12.37 -6.88
N PHE A 38 10.80 -13.07 -5.97
CA PHE A 38 9.87 -12.43 -5.03
C PHE A 38 10.58 -11.43 -4.11
N LEU A 39 11.77 -11.79 -3.63
CA LEU A 39 12.56 -10.91 -2.78
C LEU A 39 12.96 -9.63 -3.53
N TRP A 40 13.34 -9.72 -4.80
CA TRP A 40 13.64 -8.57 -5.63
C TRP A 40 12.41 -7.68 -5.85
N VAL A 41 11.25 -8.24 -6.20
CA VAL A 41 9.99 -7.48 -6.34
C VAL A 41 9.66 -6.73 -5.04
N THR A 42 9.75 -7.42 -3.89
CA THR A 42 9.45 -6.82 -2.59
C THR A 42 10.42 -5.70 -2.23
N ARG A 43 11.73 -5.87 -2.52
CA ARG A 43 12.74 -4.82 -2.31
C ARG A 43 12.51 -3.61 -3.23
N MET A 44 12.16 -3.83 -4.50
CA MET A 44 11.86 -2.74 -5.42
C MET A 44 10.59 -1.98 -5.02
N LEU A 45 9.55 -2.70 -4.58
CA LEU A 45 8.36 -2.08 -3.99
C LEU A 45 8.73 -1.21 -2.79
N LEU A 46 9.54 -1.72 -1.85
CA LEU A 46 9.96 -0.98 -0.67
C LEU A 46 10.73 0.29 -1.04
N VAL A 47 11.73 0.19 -1.92
CA VAL A 47 12.54 1.34 -2.34
C VAL A 47 11.67 2.41 -3.01
N THR A 48 10.82 2.02 -3.95
CA THR A 48 9.95 2.95 -4.67
C THR A 48 8.90 3.59 -3.75
N ALA A 49 8.30 2.81 -2.83
CA ALA A 49 7.38 3.32 -1.83
C ALA A 49 8.04 4.30 -0.85
N CYS A 50 9.27 4.02 -0.40
CA CYS A 50 10.05 4.93 0.44
C CYS A 50 10.34 6.27 -0.27
N MET A 51 10.72 6.24 -1.55
CA MET A 51 10.89 7.46 -2.34
C MET A 51 9.59 8.27 -2.43
N HIS A 52 8.46 7.60 -2.67
CA HIS A 52 7.15 8.24 -2.76
C HIS A 52 6.73 8.85 -1.41
N MET A 53 7.02 8.16 -0.31
CA MET A 53 6.80 8.65 1.05
C MET A 53 7.58 9.94 1.30
N VAL A 54 8.90 9.95 1.02
CA VAL A 54 9.75 11.13 1.24
C VAL A 54 9.25 12.34 0.45
N ILE A 55 8.97 12.16 -0.84
CA ILE A 55 8.43 13.23 -1.70
C ILE A 55 7.09 13.72 -1.14
N SER A 56 6.21 12.81 -0.72
CA SER A 56 4.90 13.13 -0.18
C SER A 56 4.97 13.90 1.14
N VAL A 57 5.87 13.55 2.04
CA VAL A 57 6.09 14.25 3.32
C VAL A 57 6.57 15.67 3.05
N ILE A 58 7.58 15.85 2.19
CA ILE A 58 8.11 17.18 1.82
C ILE A 58 6.99 18.07 1.27
N LEU A 59 6.20 17.57 0.31
CA LEU A 59 5.10 18.33 -0.29
C LEU A 59 3.98 18.65 0.72
N THR A 60 3.74 17.76 1.68
CA THR A 60 2.74 17.98 2.73
C THR A 60 3.19 19.09 3.68
N VAL A 61 4.44 19.06 4.13
CA VAL A 61 5.04 20.11 4.98
C VAL A 61 5.00 21.47 4.29
N GLN A 62 5.35 21.52 3.00
CA GLN A 62 5.25 22.75 2.20
C GLN A 62 3.82 23.29 2.14
N THR A 63 2.84 22.41 1.94
CA THR A 63 1.41 22.80 1.89
C THR A 63 0.94 23.35 3.23
N VAL A 64 1.30 22.71 4.33
CA VAL A 64 0.95 23.16 5.69
C VAL A 64 1.58 24.53 5.98
N ARG A 65 2.88 24.69 5.70
CA ARG A 65 3.58 25.97 5.89
C ARG A 65 2.97 27.09 5.06
N ALA A 66 2.57 26.81 3.81
CA ALA A 66 1.90 27.80 2.96
C ALA A 66 0.52 28.20 3.53
N GLY A 67 -0.25 27.24 4.05
CA GLY A 67 -1.55 27.51 4.69
C GLY A 67 -1.45 28.33 5.97
N ILE A 68 -0.43 28.06 6.79
CA ILE A 68 -0.17 28.88 7.99
C ILE A 68 0.16 30.32 7.58
N LYS A 69 1.01 30.51 6.57
CA LYS A 69 1.41 31.85 6.09
C LYS A 69 0.25 32.64 5.48
N SER A 70 -0.68 31.98 4.78
CA SER A 70 -1.81 32.66 4.13
C SER A 70 -3.02 32.89 5.05
N GLY A 71 -3.04 32.29 6.25
CA GLY A 71 -4.20 32.33 7.15
C GLY A 71 -5.42 31.52 6.67
N VAL A 72 -5.31 30.83 5.52
CA VAL A 72 -6.41 30.07 4.93
C VAL A 72 -6.40 28.63 5.43
N SER A 73 -7.51 28.20 6.03
CA SER A 73 -7.69 26.81 6.46
C SER A 73 -8.03 25.90 5.28
N TYR A 74 -6.99 25.31 4.66
CA TYR A 74 -7.17 24.32 3.59
C TYR A 74 -7.82 23.01 4.05
N ILE A 75 -7.94 22.76 5.36
CA ILE A 75 -8.57 21.56 5.94
C ILE A 75 -10.04 21.45 5.54
N ARG A 76 -10.80 22.54 5.72
CA ARG A 76 -12.23 22.57 5.38
C ARG A 76 -12.47 22.66 3.88
N LEU A 77 -11.56 23.29 3.15
CA LEU A 77 -11.73 23.59 1.72
C LEU A 77 -11.36 22.41 0.81
N ASN A 78 -10.57 21.42 1.28
CA ASN A 78 -10.09 20.34 0.42
C ASN A 78 -10.08 18.98 1.10
N ARG A 79 -11.28 18.44 1.39
CA ARG A 79 -11.46 17.13 2.01
C ARG A 79 -10.68 16.02 1.30
N LEU A 80 -10.76 15.94 -0.03
CA LEU A 80 -10.05 14.92 -0.82
C LEU A 80 -8.53 15.02 -0.70
N PHE A 81 -7.97 16.22 -0.60
CA PHE A 81 -6.53 16.38 -0.32
C PHE A 81 -6.17 15.79 1.05
N TRP A 82 -6.93 16.12 2.10
CA TRP A 82 -6.63 15.63 3.44
C TRP A 82 -6.86 14.14 3.61
N THR A 83 -7.89 13.56 2.97
CA THR A 83 -8.08 12.10 2.93
C THR A 83 -6.85 11.40 2.36
N ARG A 84 -6.23 11.93 1.29
CA ARG A 84 -4.97 11.39 0.74
C ARG A 84 -3.80 11.49 1.73
N ARG A 85 -3.70 12.59 2.48
CA ARG A 85 -2.62 12.78 3.46
C ARG A 85 -2.79 11.90 4.69
N ILE A 86 -4.00 11.79 5.23
CA ILE A 86 -4.30 10.96 6.39
C ILE A 86 -4.13 9.48 6.06
N SER A 87 -4.69 9.02 4.93
CA SER A 87 -4.47 7.63 4.46
C SER A 87 -2.99 7.34 4.18
N GLY A 88 -2.27 8.28 3.60
CA GLY A 88 -0.83 8.15 3.39
C GLY A 88 -0.06 8.06 4.71
N PHE A 89 -0.42 8.86 5.71
CA PHE A 89 0.15 8.80 7.04
C PHE A 89 -0.14 7.47 7.75
N ALA A 90 -1.37 6.96 7.64
CA ALA A 90 -1.70 5.63 8.14
C ALA A 90 -0.82 4.54 7.50
N LEU A 91 -0.53 4.64 6.21
CA LEU A 91 0.38 3.71 5.53
C LEU A 91 1.84 3.85 6.00
N ILE A 92 2.31 5.05 6.35
CA ILE A 92 3.63 5.25 6.96
C ILE A 92 3.75 4.48 8.29
N LEU A 93 2.65 4.37 9.05
CA LEU A 93 2.60 3.61 10.28
C LEU A 93 2.48 2.10 10.03
N PHE A 94 1.57 1.67 9.16
CA PHE A 94 1.24 0.25 9.02
C PHE A 94 2.21 -0.54 8.11
N LEU A 95 2.81 0.08 7.08
CA LEU A 95 3.73 -0.62 6.17
C LEU A 95 4.99 -1.15 6.88
N PRO A 96 5.67 -0.39 7.78
CA PRO A 96 6.79 -0.92 8.53
C PRO A 96 6.38 -2.06 9.47
N LEU A 97 5.21 -1.97 10.13
CA LEU A 97 4.70 -3.03 10.99
C LEU A 97 4.44 -4.31 10.20
N HIS A 98 3.80 -4.21 9.04
CA HIS A 98 3.65 -5.31 8.10
C HIS A 98 5.01 -5.92 7.73
N ALA A 99 5.98 -5.09 7.34
CA ALA A 99 7.31 -5.58 7.00
C ALA A 99 7.96 -6.35 8.16
N VAL A 100 7.85 -5.87 9.40
CA VAL A 100 8.38 -6.53 10.60
C VAL A 100 7.69 -7.87 10.87
N PHE A 101 6.36 -7.95 10.75
CA PHE A 101 5.64 -9.22 10.98
C PHE A 101 6.10 -10.33 10.04
N PHE A 102 6.45 -9.96 8.81
CA PHE A 102 6.90 -10.90 7.78
C PHE A 102 8.43 -10.96 7.64
N HIS A 103 9.19 -10.28 8.50
CA HIS A 103 10.65 -10.33 8.54
C HIS A 103 11.11 -11.26 9.68
N GLY A 104 11.54 -12.46 9.35
CA GLY A 104 12.04 -13.43 10.33
C GLY A 104 12.68 -14.66 9.71
N ASN A 105 13.74 -15.15 10.35
CA ASN A 105 14.40 -16.42 10.04
C ASN A 105 14.09 -17.43 11.16
N VAL A 106 12.90 -18.03 11.15
CA VAL A 106 12.69 -19.22 11.98
C VAL A 106 13.39 -20.38 11.25
N ARG A 107 14.61 -20.70 11.71
CA ARG A 107 15.40 -21.85 11.23
C ARG A 107 14.51 -23.09 11.15
N GLY A 108 14.44 -23.71 9.97
CA GLY A 108 13.84 -25.04 9.78
C GLY A 108 12.35 -25.08 9.42
N SER A 109 11.68 -23.94 9.22
CA SER A 109 10.29 -23.94 8.73
C SER A 109 10.22 -23.54 7.25
N VAL A 110 9.43 -24.29 6.47
CA VAL A 110 9.13 -24.02 5.04
C VAL A 110 8.41 -22.67 4.87
N TYR A 111 7.87 -22.13 5.95
CA TYR A 111 7.19 -20.85 6.01
C TYR A 111 8.01 -19.84 6.83
N ARG A 112 8.58 -18.83 6.16
CA ARG A 112 9.31 -17.71 6.77
C ARG A 112 8.36 -16.72 7.48
N LEU A 113 7.52 -17.21 8.38
CA LEU A 113 6.43 -16.43 8.96
C LEU A 113 6.52 -16.49 10.49
N ASN A 114 6.53 -15.31 11.11
CA ASN A 114 6.56 -15.16 12.56
C ASN A 114 5.18 -15.42 13.19
N LEU A 115 5.13 -15.40 14.53
CA LEU A 115 3.90 -15.34 15.32
C LEU A 115 2.90 -14.32 14.74
N PHE A 116 1.74 -14.83 14.32
CA PHE A 116 0.66 -14.04 13.72
C PHE A 116 -0.63 -14.19 14.53
N ASP A 117 -0.81 -13.31 15.51
CA ASP A 117 -1.97 -13.25 16.39
C ASP A 117 -2.96 -12.15 15.95
N GLY A 118 -4.01 -11.91 16.74
CA GLY A 118 -5.09 -10.98 16.44
C GLY A 118 -4.62 -9.54 16.26
N VAL A 119 -3.54 -9.13 16.92
CA VAL A 119 -2.94 -7.79 16.73
C VAL A 119 -2.35 -7.66 15.33
N GLN A 120 -1.59 -8.65 14.88
CA GLN A 120 -0.97 -8.68 13.54
C GLN A 120 -2.05 -8.72 12.46
N LEU A 121 -3.10 -9.52 12.67
CA LEU A 121 -4.27 -9.55 11.78
C LEU A 121 -4.94 -8.17 11.71
N CYS A 122 -5.25 -7.57 12.85
CA CYS A 122 -5.91 -6.27 12.92
C CYS A 122 -5.10 -5.18 12.19
N VAL A 123 -3.79 -5.10 12.46
CA VAL A 123 -2.89 -4.16 11.78
C VAL A 123 -2.86 -4.42 10.27
N SER A 124 -2.81 -5.69 9.84
CA SER A 124 -2.80 -6.04 8.41
C SER A 124 -4.11 -5.65 7.71
N LEU A 125 -5.26 -5.84 8.37
CA LEU A 125 -6.56 -5.41 7.83
C LEU A 125 -6.70 -3.89 7.79
N LEU A 126 -6.25 -3.18 8.83
CA LEU A 126 -6.20 -1.72 8.85
C LEU A 126 -5.28 -1.16 7.76
N MET A 127 -4.17 -1.84 7.47
CA MET A 127 -3.30 -1.52 6.36
C MET A 127 -4.04 -1.66 5.01
N VAL A 128 -4.75 -2.76 4.79
CA VAL A 128 -5.54 -3.00 3.57
C VAL A 128 -6.60 -1.91 3.38
N VAL A 129 -7.34 -1.56 4.43
CA VAL A 129 -8.32 -0.47 4.39
C VAL A 129 -7.67 0.87 4.11
N SER A 130 -6.54 1.18 4.76
CA SER A 130 -5.79 2.41 4.52
C SER A 130 -5.31 2.50 3.08
N LEU A 131 -4.87 1.38 2.51
CA LEU A 131 -4.41 1.30 1.14
C LEU A 131 -5.57 1.45 0.15
N LEU A 132 -6.72 0.84 0.41
CA LEU A 132 -7.94 1.00 -0.39
C LEU A 132 -8.33 2.47 -0.49
N VAL A 133 -8.39 3.17 0.65
CA VAL A 133 -8.71 4.60 0.69
C VAL A 133 -7.64 5.41 -0.05
N HIS A 134 -6.36 5.13 0.20
CA HIS A 134 -5.26 5.85 -0.43
C HIS A 134 -5.27 5.72 -1.95
N LEU A 135 -5.39 4.50 -2.48
CA LEU A 135 -5.45 4.24 -3.92
C LEU A 135 -6.71 4.86 -4.55
N SER A 136 -7.86 4.73 -3.88
CA SER A 136 -9.13 5.28 -4.37
C SER A 136 -9.08 6.80 -4.54
N CYS A 137 -8.47 7.50 -3.59
CA CYS A 137 -8.34 8.96 -3.69
C CYS A 137 -7.22 9.41 -4.65
N ASN A 138 -6.28 8.54 -5.03
CA ASN A 138 -5.13 8.87 -5.86
C ASN A 138 -5.22 8.38 -7.32
N ILE A 139 -6.20 7.54 -7.67
CA ILE A 139 -6.35 7.05 -9.04
C ILE A 139 -6.58 8.17 -10.06
N ARG A 140 -7.42 9.16 -9.72
CA ARG A 140 -7.72 10.29 -10.60
C ARG A 140 -6.50 11.20 -10.77
N PRO A 141 -5.81 11.65 -9.69
CA PRO A 141 -4.54 12.34 -9.80
C PRO A 141 -3.48 11.60 -10.62
N LEU A 142 -3.38 10.28 -10.48
CA LEU A 142 -2.44 9.45 -11.24
C LEU A 142 -2.73 9.51 -12.75
N ARG A 143 -4.00 9.35 -13.15
CA ARG A 143 -4.40 9.44 -14.56
C ARG A 143 -4.08 10.81 -15.17
N ILE A 144 -4.34 11.88 -14.42
CA ILE A 144 -4.01 13.25 -14.85
C ILE A 144 -2.48 13.38 -15.04
N ALA A 145 -1.68 12.82 -14.14
CA ALA A 145 -0.22 12.84 -14.26
C ALA A 145 0.30 12.04 -15.46
N LEU A 146 -0.44 11.02 -15.91
CA LEU A 146 -0.14 10.20 -17.09
C LEU A 146 -0.69 10.78 -18.40
N GLY A 147 -1.42 11.90 -18.35
CA GLY A 147 -2.05 12.49 -19.55
C GLY A 147 -3.20 11.65 -20.12
N ILE A 148 -3.77 10.73 -19.34
CA ILE A 148 -4.87 9.87 -19.79
C ILE A 148 -6.19 10.64 -19.68
N GLU A 149 -6.78 11.00 -20.82
CA GLU A 149 -8.06 11.70 -20.91
C GLU A 149 -9.23 10.93 -20.27
N ASP A 150 -10.35 11.63 -20.05
CA ASP A 150 -11.42 11.28 -19.11
C ASP A 150 -12.28 10.06 -19.51
N ARG A 151 -11.66 8.87 -19.55
CA ARG A 151 -12.35 7.58 -19.60
C ARG A 151 -12.81 7.18 -18.19
N ARG A 152 -13.90 7.80 -17.73
CA ARG A 152 -14.54 7.49 -16.43
C ARG A 152 -14.76 5.98 -16.22
N LYS A 153 -15.09 5.24 -17.28
CA LYS A 153 -15.25 3.78 -17.27
C LYS A 153 -13.97 3.05 -16.84
N ILE A 154 -12.84 3.35 -17.50
CA ILE A 154 -11.53 2.77 -17.14
C ILE A 154 -11.15 3.08 -15.67
N CYS A 155 -11.49 4.28 -15.19
CA CYS A 155 -11.25 4.63 -13.79
C CYS A 155 -12.01 3.73 -12.82
N MET A 156 -13.28 3.44 -13.12
CA MET A 156 -14.10 2.55 -12.33
C MET A 156 -13.62 1.10 -12.44
N ASP A 157 -13.22 0.67 -13.63
CA ASP A 157 -12.72 -0.69 -13.85
C ASP A 157 -11.43 -0.93 -13.04
N VAL A 158 -10.49 0.03 -13.08
CA VAL A 158 -9.25 -0.05 -12.27
C VAL A 158 -9.56 -0.04 -10.78
N LEU A 159 -10.49 0.81 -10.32
CA LEU A 159 -10.90 0.81 -8.92
C LEU A 159 -11.54 -0.51 -8.50
N LEU A 160 -12.38 -1.10 -9.35
CA LEU A 160 -13.01 -2.38 -9.09
C LEU A 160 -11.96 -3.48 -8.98
N VAL A 161 -11.05 -3.58 -9.95
CA VAL A 161 -9.97 -4.57 -9.95
C VAL A 161 -9.11 -4.44 -8.70
N ILE A 162 -8.66 -3.21 -8.37
CA ILE A 162 -7.86 -2.98 -7.15
C ILE A 162 -8.66 -3.33 -5.89
N SER A 163 -9.96 -3.03 -5.83
CA SER A 163 -10.80 -3.34 -4.66
C SER A 163 -10.96 -4.84 -4.46
N VAL A 164 -11.20 -5.59 -5.54
CA VAL A 164 -11.28 -7.07 -5.49
C VAL A 164 -9.95 -7.66 -5.05
N LEU A 165 -8.85 -7.18 -5.64
CA LEU A 165 -7.51 -7.62 -5.30
C LEU A 165 -7.16 -7.36 -3.81
N LEU A 166 -7.51 -6.19 -3.28
CA LEU A 166 -7.33 -5.86 -1.87
C LEU A 166 -8.23 -6.69 -0.95
N LEU A 167 -9.45 -7.00 -1.37
CA LEU A 167 -10.35 -7.89 -0.63
C LEU A 167 -9.75 -9.31 -0.53
N LEU A 168 -9.21 -9.83 -1.64
CA LEU A 168 -8.51 -11.12 -1.65
C LEU A 168 -7.27 -11.10 -0.75
N ALA A 169 -6.51 -10.01 -0.74
CA ALA A 169 -5.38 -9.85 0.19
C ALA A 169 -5.84 -9.84 1.66
N GLY A 170 -6.92 -9.15 1.97
CA GLY A 170 -7.56 -9.17 3.30
C GLY A 170 -7.98 -10.57 3.72
N ALA A 171 -8.65 -11.30 2.81
CA ALA A 171 -9.04 -12.69 3.04
C ALA A 171 -7.81 -13.60 3.26
N ALA A 172 -6.73 -13.39 2.51
CA ALA A 172 -5.49 -14.15 2.69
C ALA A 172 -4.87 -13.96 4.09
N PHE A 173 -4.92 -12.75 4.68
CA PHE A 173 -4.51 -12.53 6.07
C PHE A 173 -5.39 -13.28 7.07
N VAL A 174 -6.71 -13.34 6.84
CA VAL A 174 -7.64 -14.09 7.70
C VAL A 174 -7.39 -15.59 7.59
N VAL A 175 -7.24 -16.11 6.38
CA VAL A 175 -6.88 -17.51 6.14
C VAL A 175 -5.57 -17.84 6.83
N TYR A 176 -4.56 -16.98 6.71
CA TYR A 176 -3.28 -17.17 7.36
C TYR A 176 -3.38 -17.20 8.88
N TYR A 177 -4.16 -16.28 9.48
CA TYR A 177 -4.43 -16.27 10.91
C TYR A 177 -5.10 -17.56 11.40
N ILE A 178 -6.11 -18.06 10.68
CA ILE A 178 -6.79 -19.32 11.02
C ILE A 178 -5.78 -20.47 10.96
N ARG A 179 -5.02 -20.57 9.85
CA ARG A 179 -3.99 -21.61 9.69
C ARG A 179 -2.98 -21.59 10.83
N TRP A 180 -2.50 -20.41 11.22
CA TRP A 180 -1.55 -20.24 12.32
C TRP A 180 -2.10 -20.68 13.67
N ARG A 181 -3.41 -20.52 13.90
CA ARG A 181 -4.08 -20.96 15.14
C ARG A 181 -4.37 -22.46 15.20
N THR A 182 -4.41 -23.12 14.04
CA THR A 182 -4.72 -24.55 13.92
C THR A 182 -3.47 -25.45 13.87
N ILE A 183 -2.27 -24.86 13.79
CA ILE A 183 -0.97 -25.54 13.88
C ILE A 183 -0.52 -25.52 15.33
#